data_AF-A0A936KV48-F1
#
_entry.id   AF-A0A936KV48-F1
#
_cell.length_a   1.000
_cell.length_b   1.000
_cell.length_c   1.000
_cell.angle_alpha   90.00
_cell.angle_beta   90.00
_cell.angle_gamma   90.00
#
_symmetry.space_group_name_H-M   'P 1'
#
loop_
_entity.id
_entity.type
_entity.pdbx_description
1 polymer ?
#
loop_
_entity_poly.entity_id
_entity_poly.type
_entity_poly.pdbx_seq_one_letter_code
_entity_poly.pdbx_strand_id
1 'polypeptide(L)'
;MQNVYTSTAQSTSPLSKQVSISFQNQKIPAVLKEIERLADVRFTYNTIILQSKPSRSFSFKNTSIKSILKTLIDDSDLVFYEFDKYIIISRRRDIPQGTLFQRAIQDEKTGIAHEKTAINDTLIIHDTITYIDTVKFLHYDTLVVNDTVKYKKEKAESIKANKTNKNKSNLLSLEVFPSYHYTANNKNDVAKLSFGSQFLYSKNFKNVGLGVGLGFFMQNGASVYFKQTTSLDSTEHNEERIETIIRESAHYYFKDSLGITQLIILYDTINFTYPVKWYTYNKTTETIEEDSKYSITWITLPLRFCYKTQSRKKVDFSLVVTLSPALRISSGGAYYSTKESAFIQTESKSASFSLFLGLSPTIIFKLNKIANFYVSPCIQTSLTPSFSNENYYSLSAGIALGVSISLSK
;
A
#
# COMPACT_ATOMS: atom_id res chain seq x y z
N MET A 1 -21.38 19.67 -56.63
CA MET A 1 -21.67 18.35 -56.02
C MET A 1 -21.80 18.57 -54.52
N GLN A 2 -23.01 18.43 -53.97
CA GLN A 2 -23.32 18.67 -52.56
C GLN A 2 -22.92 17.46 -51.73
N ASN A 3 -22.12 17.67 -50.68
CA ASN A 3 -21.87 16.67 -49.64
C ASN A 3 -22.99 16.74 -48.60
N VAL A 4 -23.70 15.62 -48.46
CA VAL A 4 -24.67 15.36 -47.40
C VAL A 4 -23.89 14.98 -46.14
N TYR A 5 -24.04 15.75 -45.07
CA TYR A 5 -23.58 15.36 -43.73
C TYR A 5 -24.73 14.70 -42.98
N THR A 6 -24.56 13.42 -42.67
CA THR A 6 -25.50 12.61 -41.89
C THR A 6 -25.38 12.93 -40.40
N SER A 7 -26.53 13.11 -39.76
CA SER A 7 -26.74 13.38 -38.33
C SER A 7 -25.98 12.44 -37.38
N THR A 8 -25.20 13.00 -36.45
CA THR A 8 -24.68 12.30 -35.27
C THR A 8 -25.80 12.16 -34.24
N ALA A 9 -26.32 10.94 -34.06
CA ALA A 9 -27.25 10.63 -32.97
C ALA A 9 -26.54 10.81 -31.61
N GLN A 10 -26.93 11.82 -30.84
CA GLN A 10 -26.54 11.96 -29.43
C GLN A 10 -27.04 10.72 -28.67
N SER A 11 -26.13 9.89 -28.16
CA SER A 11 -26.49 8.77 -27.28
C SER A 11 -27.04 9.33 -25.96
N THR A 12 -28.34 9.20 -25.75
CA THR A 12 -28.99 9.59 -24.49
C THR A 12 -28.55 8.65 -23.38
N SER A 13 -27.97 9.22 -22.32
CA SER A 13 -27.48 8.49 -21.14
C SER A 13 -28.59 7.59 -20.56
N PRO A 14 -28.34 6.29 -20.31
CA PRO A 14 -29.28 5.40 -19.62
C PRO A 14 -29.92 6.00 -18.36
N LEU A 15 -29.16 6.72 -17.54
CA LEU A 15 -29.69 7.34 -16.30
C LEU A 15 -30.70 8.47 -16.55
N SER A 16 -30.68 9.09 -17.74
CA SER A 16 -31.58 10.18 -18.13
C SER A 16 -32.93 9.73 -18.68
N LYS A 17 -33.07 8.44 -19.05
CA LYS A 17 -34.33 7.89 -19.58
C LYS A 17 -35.46 8.02 -18.56
N GLN A 18 -36.65 8.37 -19.03
CA GLN A 18 -37.83 8.58 -18.20
C GLN A 18 -38.75 7.35 -18.25
N VAL A 19 -39.23 6.92 -17.10
CA VAL A 19 -40.08 5.73 -16.96
C VAL A 19 -41.28 6.06 -16.09
N SER A 20 -42.42 5.45 -16.41
CA SER A 20 -43.59 5.41 -15.52
C SER A 20 -43.78 3.99 -15.03
N ILE A 21 -43.67 3.77 -13.73
CA ILE A 21 -43.74 2.44 -13.10
C ILE A 21 -44.38 2.55 -11.73
N SER A 22 -45.26 1.61 -11.39
CA SER A 22 -45.87 1.49 -10.07
C SER A 22 -45.77 0.05 -9.60
N PHE A 23 -45.39 -0.12 -8.33
CA PHE A 23 -45.25 -1.44 -7.73
C PHE A 23 -45.65 -1.39 -6.24
N GLN A 24 -46.20 -2.50 -5.76
CA GLN A 24 -46.64 -2.65 -4.38
C GLN A 24 -45.98 -3.87 -3.75
N ASN A 25 -45.33 -3.67 -2.60
CA ASN A 25 -44.68 -4.71 -1.81
C ASN A 25 -43.70 -5.58 -2.63
N GLN A 26 -42.95 -4.97 -3.55
CA GLN A 26 -41.98 -5.69 -4.39
C GLN A 26 -40.55 -5.55 -3.89
N LYS A 27 -39.74 -6.59 -4.13
CA LYS A 27 -38.30 -6.58 -3.86
C LYS A 27 -37.56 -5.76 -4.91
N ILE A 28 -36.51 -5.05 -4.50
CA ILE A 28 -35.73 -4.15 -5.39
C ILE A 28 -35.27 -4.85 -6.69
N PRO A 29 -34.74 -6.09 -6.68
CA PRO A 29 -34.37 -6.78 -7.93
C PRO A 29 -35.51 -6.95 -8.93
N ALA A 30 -36.74 -7.18 -8.47
CA ALA A 30 -37.90 -7.32 -9.35
C ALA A 30 -38.27 -5.97 -9.99
N VAL A 31 -38.18 -4.88 -9.21
CA VAL A 31 -38.39 -3.52 -9.70
C VAL A 31 -37.34 -3.13 -10.74
N LEU A 32 -36.06 -3.43 -10.49
CA LEU A 32 -34.98 -3.15 -11.44
C LEU A 32 -35.21 -3.88 -12.78
N LYS A 33 -35.58 -5.16 -12.75
CA LYS A 33 -35.88 -5.94 -13.96
C LYS A 33 -37.03 -5.34 -14.79
N GLU A 34 -38.04 -4.78 -14.13
CA GLU A 34 -39.13 -4.09 -14.82
C GLU A 34 -38.67 -2.76 -15.44
N ILE A 35 -37.76 -2.04 -14.78
CA ILE A 35 -37.13 -0.83 -15.34
C ILE A 35 -36.28 -1.19 -16.58
N GLU A 36 -35.53 -2.29 -16.55
CA GLU A 36 -34.77 -2.78 -17.72
C GLU A 36 -35.68 -2.99 -18.93
N ARG A 37 -36.82 -3.64 -18.70
CA ARG A 37 -37.81 -3.93 -19.73
C ARG A 37 -38.46 -2.67 -20.30
N LEU A 38 -38.81 -1.71 -19.44
CA LEU A 38 -39.50 -0.48 -19.85
C LEU A 38 -38.59 0.53 -20.54
N ALA A 39 -37.31 0.59 -20.15
CA ALA A 39 -36.39 1.62 -20.61
C ALA A 39 -35.31 1.13 -21.58
N ASP A 40 -35.23 -0.18 -21.86
CA ASP A 40 -34.13 -0.79 -22.62
C ASP A 40 -32.76 -0.39 -22.04
N VAL A 41 -32.56 -0.75 -20.77
CA VAL A 41 -31.31 -0.56 -20.03
C VAL A 41 -30.92 -1.87 -19.35
N ARG A 42 -29.66 -1.99 -18.93
CA ARG A 42 -29.17 -3.17 -18.20
C ARG A 42 -28.59 -2.75 -16.86
N PHE A 43 -28.97 -3.43 -15.78
CA PHE A 43 -28.37 -3.28 -14.47
C PHE A 43 -27.31 -4.34 -14.21
N THR A 44 -26.30 -4.00 -13.42
CA THR A 44 -25.32 -4.96 -12.91
C THR A 44 -25.15 -4.73 -11.42
N TYR A 45 -25.39 -5.77 -10.62
CA TYR A 45 -25.33 -5.69 -9.17
C TYR A 45 -25.13 -7.08 -8.56
N ASN A 46 -24.59 -7.13 -7.35
CA ASN A 46 -24.55 -8.35 -6.56
C ASN A 46 -25.95 -8.62 -5.96
N THR A 47 -26.56 -9.78 -6.20
CA THR A 47 -27.92 -10.07 -5.74
C THR A 47 -28.04 -10.03 -4.21
N ILE A 48 -26.98 -10.39 -3.48
CA ILE A 48 -26.94 -10.43 -2.01
C ILE A 48 -27.13 -9.03 -1.42
N ILE A 49 -26.57 -7.98 -2.07
CA ILE A 49 -26.66 -6.61 -1.55
C ILE A 49 -28.09 -6.03 -1.62
N LEU A 50 -28.92 -6.53 -2.54
CA LEU A 50 -30.30 -6.06 -2.71
C LEU A 50 -31.35 -6.98 -2.07
N GLN A 51 -31.09 -8.29 -1.95
CA GLN A 51 -32.03 -9.25 -1.36
C GLN A 51 -32.31 -8.99 0.13
N SER A 52 -31.30 -8.49 0.85
CA SER A 52 -31.38 -8.13 2.28
C SER A 52 -32.31 -6.94 2.57
N LYS A 53 -32.75 -6.19 1.54
CA LYS A 53 -33.62 -5.02 1.72
C LYS A 53 -35.10 -5.42 1.83
N PRO A 54 -35.89 -4.70 2.64
CA PRO A 54 -37.32 -4.92 2.73
C PRO A 54 -37.99 -4.62 1.38
N SER A 55 -39.13 -5.27 1.12
CA SER A 55 -39.98 -4.93 -0.01
C SER A 55 -40.51 -3.49 0.13
N ARG A 56 -40.70 -2.79 -0.99
CA ARG A 56 -41.17 -1.39 -0.99
C ARG A 56 -42.33 -1.21 -1.96
N SER A 57 -43.11 -0.15 -1.75
CA SER A 57 -44.22 0.26 -2.62
C SER A 57 -43.98 1.71 -3.05
N PHE A 58 -43.86 1.95 -4.36
CA PHE A 58 -43.72 3.29 -4.91
C PHE A 58 -44.46 3.41 -6.24
N SER A 59 -44.79 4.64 -6.61
CA SER A 59 -45.36 4.98 -7.91
C SER A 59 -44.58 6.16 -8.49
N PHE A 60 -44.01 5.96 -9.67
CA PHE A 60 -43.24 6.94 -10.41
C PHE A 60 -43.95 7.21 -11.74
N LYS A 61 -44.13 8.49 -12.08
CA LYS A 61 -44.72 8.91 -13.34
C LYS A 61 -43.72 9.79 -14.07
N ASN A 62 -43.37 9.42 -15.29
CA ASN A 62 -42.44 10.13 -16.16
C ASN A 62 -41.16 10.60 -15.43
N THR A 63 -40.58 9.71 -14.62
CA THR A 63 -39.46 10.03 -13.72
C THR A 63 -38.17 9.45 -14.29
N SER A 64 -37.06 10.18 -14.20
CA SER A 64 -35.76 9.68 -14.68
C SER A 64 -35.29 8.49 -13.85
N ILE A 65 -34.58 7.55 -14.50
CA ILE A 65 -34.00 6.38 -13.81
C ILE A 65 -33.08 6.83 -12.67
N LYS A 66 -32.29 7.91 -12.86
CA LYS A 66 -31.47 8.50 -11.79
C LYS A 66 -32.30 8.83 -10.54
N SER A 67 -33.45 9.48 -10.69
CA SER A 67 -34.30 9.85 -9.56
C SER A 67 -34.98 8.63 -8.93
N ILE A 68 -35.43 7.68 -9.75
CA ILE A 68 -36.00 6.41 -9.27
C ILE A 68 -34.97 5.65 -8.41
N LEU A 69 -33.72 5.55 -8.88
CA LEU A 69 -32.65 4.90 -8.13
C LEU A 69 -32.32 5.64 -6.83
N LYS A 70 -32.23 6.98 -6.84
CA LYS A 70 -32.04 7.75 -5.60
C LYS A 70 -33.10 7.38 -4.56
N THR A 71 -34.38 7.33 -4.92
CA THR A 71 -35.45 6.94 -4.00
C THR A 71 -35.40 5.46 -3.59
N LEU A 72 -35.04 4.56 -4.51
CA LEU A 72 -34.98 3.12 -4.24
C LEU A 72 -33.86 2.74 -3.26
N ILE A 73 -32.71 3.41 -3.34
CA ILE A 73 -31.49 3.04 -2.61
C ILE A 73 -30.94 4.12 -1.65
N ASP A 74 -31.69 5.21 -1.38
CA ASP A 74 -31.27 6.37 -0.56
C ASP A 74 -30.73 5.99 0.83
N ASP A 75 -31.33 4.99 1.48
CA ASP A 75 -30.99 4.58 2.86
C ASP A 75 -29.93 3.48 2.94
N SER A 76 -29.14 3.29 1.90
CA SER A 76 -28.22 2.16 1.80
C SER A 76 -26.78 2.59 1.61
N ASP A 77 -25.85 1.71 2.02
CA ASP A 77 -24.43 1.87 1.71
C ASP A 77 -24.14 1.73 0.20
N LEU A 78 -25.18 1.75 -0.63
CA LEU A 78 -25.13 1.56 -2.06
C LEU A 78 -24.97 2.89 -2.78
N VAL A 79 -24.33 2.80 -3.92
CA VAL A 79 -24.20 3.87 -4.89
C VAL A 79 -24.43 3.27 -6.27
N PHE A 80 -24.82 4.12 -7.21
CA PHE A 80 -25.06 3.73 -8.59
C PHE A 80 -24.35 4.68 -9.54
N TYR A 81 -23.88 4.14 -10.66
CA TYR A 81 -23.20 4.90 -11.71
C TYR A 81 -23.41 4.25 -13.08
N GLU A 82 -23.22 5.04 -14.14
CA GLU A 82 -23.34 4.60 -15.52
C GLU A 82 -21.98 4.15 -16.05
N PHE A 83 -21.96 3.03 -16.76
CA PHE A 83 -20.79 2.53 -17.47
C PHE A 83 -21.23 2.00 -18.84
N ASP A 84 -20.93 2.78 -19.89
CA ASP A 84 -21.43 2.54 -21.26
C ASP A 84 -22.96 2.38 -21.29
N LYS A 85 -23.49 1.20 -21.63
CA LYS A 85 -24.94 0.93 -21.67
C LYS A 85 -25.50 0.33 -20.38
N TYR A 86 -24.68 0.23 -19.34
CA TYR A 86 -25.02 -0.44 -18.08
C TYR A 86 -25.14 0.56 -16.92
N ILE A 87 -26.02 0.23 -15.99
CA ILE A 87 -26.14 0.93 -14.71
C ILE A 87 -25.65 -0.02 -13.62
N ILE A 88 -24.53 0.32 -12.99
CA ILE A 88 -23.89 -0.52 -11.98
C ILE A 88 -24.35 -0.05 -10.60
N ILE A 89 -24.76 -0.99 -9.73
CA ILE A 89 -25.09 -0.74 -8.32
C ILE A 89 -24.10 -1.51 -7.45
N SER A 90 -23.40 -0.81 -6.54
CA SER A 90 -22.36 -1.39 -5.70
C SER A 90 -22.37 -0.78 -4.30
N ARG A 91 -21.78 -1.45 -3.30
CA ARG A 91 -21.54 -0.81 -2.01
C ARG A 91 -20.44 0.22 -2.16
N ARG A 92 -20.55 1.33 -1.45
CA ARG A 92 -19.57 2.43 -1.47
C ARG A 92 -18.15 1.96 -1.12
N ARG A 93 -18.04 0.99 -0.21
CA ARG A 93 -16.76 0.40 0.21
C ARG A 93 -16.14 -0.57 -0.79
N ASP A 94 -16.93 -1.10 -1.73
CA ASP A 94 -16.48 -2.06 -2.73
C ASP A 94 -15.94 -1.36 -4.00
N ILE A 95 -16.02 -0.02 -4.05
CA ILE A 95 -15.45 0.77 -5.15
C ILE A 95 -13.93 0.90 -4.91
N PRO A 96 -13.08 0.43 -5.85
CA PRO A 96 -11.63 0.53 -5.70
C PRO A 96 -11.18 1.97 -5.51
N GLN A 97 -10.34 2.20 -4.50
CA GLN A 97 -9.89 3.56 -4.18
C GLN A 97 -8.98 4.13 -5.26
N GLY A 98 -9.15 5.41 -5.59
CA GLY A 98 -8.33 6.12 -6.58
C GLY A 98 -8.81 5.98 -8.03
N THR A 99 -9.93 5.30 -8.27
CA THR A 99 -10.55 5.24 -9.61
C THR A 99 -11.22 6.56 -9.98
N LEU A 100 -11.32 6.84 -11.29
CA LEU A 100 -12.09 7.98 -11.82
C LEU A 100 -13.54 7.98 -11.29
N PHE A 101 -14.09 6.81 -10.98
CA PHE A 101 -15.40 6.61 -10.39
C PHE A 101 -15.53 7.20 -8.99
N GLN A 102 -14.49 7.07 -8.15
CA GLN A 102 -14.51 7.66 -6.80
C GLN A 102 -14.47 9.19 -6.87
N ARG A 103 -13.71 9.75 -7.84
CA ARG A 103 -13.68 11.21 -8.09
C ARG A 103 -15.03 11.74 -8.55
N ALA A 104 -15.71 11.08 -9.49
CA ALA A 104 -17.03 11.50 -9.96
C ALA A 104 -18.10 11.50 -8.84
N ILE A 105 -18.04 10.53 -7.91
CA ILE A 105 -18.94 10.47 -6.75
C ILE A 105 -18.61 11.56 -5.71
N GLN A 106 -17.34 11.96 -5.60
CA GLN A 106 -16.88 13.02 -4.70
C GLN A 106 -17.21 14.41 -5.25
N ASP A 107 -17.10 14.59 -6.58
CA ASP A 107 -17.40 15.82 -7.32
C ASP A 107 -18.90 16.16 -7.31
N GLU A 108 -19.80 15.16 -7.35
CA GLU A 108 -21.26 15.39 -7.21
C GLU A 108 -21.62 15.95 -5.81
N LYS A 109 -20.78 15.73 -4.79
CA LYS A 109 -20.97 16.31 -3.45
C LYS A 109 -20.32 17.68 -3.27
N THR A 110 -19.22 17.96 -3.96
CA THR A 110 -18.47 19.21 -3.81
C THR A 110 -18.85 20.27 -4.84
N GLY A 111 -19.51 19.90 -5.94
CA GLY A 111 -20.01 20.83 -6.96
C GLY A 111 -18.94 21.42 -7.87
N ILE A 112 -17.73 20.84 -7.88
CA ILE A 112 -16.59 21.35 -8.66
C ILE A 112 -16.49 20.57 -9.97
N ALA A 113 -16.72 21.22 -11.10
CA ALA A 113 -16.56 20.63 -12.43
C ALA A 113 -15.11 20.77 -12.90
N HIS A 114 -14.43 19.64 -13.14
CA HIS A 114 -13.10 19.62 -13.77
C HIS A 114 -13.20 19.20 -15.25
N GLU A 115 -12.36 19.84 -16.07
CA GLU A 115 -12.31 19.71 -17.54
C GLU A 115 -11.91 18.28 -17.97
N LYS A 116 -12.66 17.69 -18.91
CA LYS A 116 -12.44 16.32 -19.40
C LYS A 116 -11.11 16.21 -20.15
N THR A 117 -10.06 15.75 -19.49
CA THR A 117 -8.89 15.17 -20.18
C THR A 117 -9.18 13.72 -20.55
N ALA A 118 -9.13 13.40 -21.85
CA ALA A 118 -9.23 12.03 -22.34
C ALA A 118 -8.00 11.23 -21.85
N ILE A 119 -8.24 10.26 -20.98
CA ILE A 119 -7.24 9.27 -20.57
C ILE A 119 -7.69 7.95 -21.17
N ASN A 120 -6.86 7.38 -22.04
CA ASN A 120 -7.02 6.00 -22.51
C ASN A 120 -6.63 5.08 -21.36
N ASP A 121 -7.62 4.46 -20.73
CA ASP A 121 -7.41 3.47 -19.66
C ASP A 121 -7.86 2.10 -20.14
N THR A 122 -7.05 1.07 -19.86
CA THR A 122 -7.29 -0.31 -20.31
C THR A 122 -8.09 -1.05 -19.24
N LEU A 123 -9.34 -1.36 -19.54
CA LEU A 123 -10.20 -2.15 -18.64
C LEU A 123 -9.82 -3.64 -18.72
N ILE A 124 -9.26 -4.19 -17.64
CA ILE A 124 -9.05 -5.64 -17.50
C ILE A 124 -10.28 -6.22 -16.78
N ILE A 125 -11.07 -7.01 -17.50
CA ILE A 125 -12.21 -7.76 -16.94
C ILE A 125 -11.69 -9.15 -16.53
N HIS A 126 -11.79 -9.47 -15.24
CA HIS A 126 -11.56 -10.83 -14.76
C HIS A 126 -12.86 -11.63 -14.86
N ASP A 127 -12.92 -12.59 -15.78
CA ASP A 127 -13.97 -13.60 -15.80
C ASP A 127 -13.63 -14.70 -14.78
N THR A 128 -14.63 -15.18 -14.04
CA THR A 128 -14.44 -16.19 -12.98
C THR A 128 -14.72 -17.56 -13.57
N ILE A 129 -13.66 -18.28 -13.93
CA ILE A 129 -13.76 -19.72 -14.21
C ILE A 129 -13.54 -20.46 -12.90
N THR A 130 -14.59 -21.12 -12.40
CA THR A 130 -14.50 -21.96 -11.20
C THR A 130 -13.75 -23.25 -11.53
N TYR A 131 -12.49 -23.33 -11.09
CA TYR A 131 -11.73 -24.58 -11.02
C TYR A 131 -11.89 -25.14 -9.61
N ILE A 132 -12.52 -26.31 -9.46
CA ILE A 132 -12.52 -27.06 -8.20
C ILE A 132 -11.23 -27.87 -8.20
N ASP A 133 -10.20 -27.35 -7.55
CA ASP A 133 -9.09 -28.17 -7.08
C ASP A 133 -8.73 -27.78 -5.65
N THR A 134 -8.59 -28.81 -4.83
CA THR A 134 -8.41 -28.77 -3.38
C THR A 134 -7.13 -28.05 -2.98
N VAL A 135 -7.24 -26.82 -2.47
CA VAL A 135 -6.12 -26.10 -1.82
C VAL A 135 -6.44 -25.89 -0.34
N LYS A 136 -5.52 -26.34 0.52
CA LYS A 136 -5.54 -26.20 1.98
C LYS A 136 -5.57 -24.71 2.36
N PHE A 137 -6.55 -24.30 3.16
CA PHE A 137 -6.58 -22.99 3.79
C PHE A 137 -5.59 -22.94 4.95
N LEU A 138 -4.60 -22.03 4.88
CA LEU A 138 -3.87 -21.58 6.06
C LEU A 138 -4.57 -20.32 6.60
N HIS A 139 -5.21 -20.46 7.75
CA HIS A 139 -5.84 -19.35 8.47
C HIS A 139 -4.78 -18.67 9.34
N TYR A 140 -4.48 -17.40 9.09
CA TYR A 140 -3.70 -16.58 10.00
C TYR A 140 -4.66 -15.72 10.81
N ASP A 141 -4.85 -16.07 12.09
CA ASP A 141 -5.53 -15.20 13.05
C ASP A 141 -4.62 -14.02 13.41
N THR A 142 -5.14 -12.80 13.24
CA THR A 142 -4.48 -11.58 13.71
C THR A 142 -4.92 -11.33 15.15
N LEU A 143 -4.05 -11.61 16.11
CA LEU A 143 -4.25 -11.27 17.51
C LEU A 143 -4.05 -9.75 17.70
N VAL A 144 -5.15 -9.01 17.83
CA VAL A 144 -5.11 -7.59 18.24
C VAL A 144 -5.11 -7.53 19.77
N VAL A 145 -3.94 -7.27 20.34
CA VAL A 145 -3.79 -6.99 21.78
C VAL A 145 -4.04 -5.50 22.01
N ASN A 146 -5.24 -5.15 22.49
CA ASN A 146 -5.53 -3.82 23.01
C ASN A 146 -5.09 -3.73 24.47
N ASP A 147 -3.87 -3.26 24.70
CA ASP A 147 -3.40 -2.96 26.06
C ASP A 147 -3.84 -1.55 26.46
N THR A 148 -4.52 -1.44 27.61
CA THR A 148 -5.04 -0.18 28.14
C THR A 148 -4.22 0.20 29.37
N VAL A 149 -3.15 0.97 29.17
CA VAL A 149 -2.32 1.46 30.28
C VAL A 149 -3.00 2.68 30.92
N LYS A 150 -3.57 2.50 32.12
CA LYS A 150 -4.08 3.59 32.96
C LYS A 150 -2.92 4.26 33.72
N TYR A 151 -2.61 5.51 33.40
CA TYR A 151 -1.67 6.31 34.18
C TYR A 151 -2.38 6.99 35.36
N LYS A 152 -1.94 6.69 36.58
CA LYS A 152 -2.32 7.43 37.79
C LYS A 152 -1.26 8.52 38.03
N LYS A 153 -1.68 9.79 37.92
CA LYS A 153 -0.80 10.96 38.10
C LYS A 153 -0.64 11.23 39.60
N GLU A 154 0.41 10.71 40.22
CA GLU A 154 0.79 11.12 41.57
C GLU A 154 1.45 12.51 41.54
N LYS A 155 0.95 13.41 42.41
CA LYS A 155 1.54 14.72 42.65
C LYS A 155 2.89 14.53 43.33
N ALA A 156 3.96 14.87 42.62
CA ALA A 156 5.29 14.91 43.20
C ALA A 156 5.39 16.05 44.23
N GLU A 157 5.69 15.71 45.48
CA GLU A 157 6.08 16.66 46.52
C GLU A 157 7.41 17.32 46.15
N SER A 158 7.49 18.63 46.41
CA SER A 158 8.66 19.44 46.10
C SER A 158 9.84 19.08 47.01
N ILE A 159 10.82 18.37 46.47
CA ILE A 159 12.09 18.10 47.14
C ILE A 159 12.90 19.41 47.21
N LYS A 160 13.13 19.91 48.44
CA LYS A 160 14.02 21.04 48.70
C LYS A 160 15.45 20.67 48.34
N ALA A 161 16.03 21.40 47.38
CA ALA A 161 17.35 21.14 46.84
C ALA A 161 18.46 21.54 47.83
N ASN A 162 19.19 20.54 48.34
CA ASN A 162 20.43 20.78 49.09
C ASN A 162 21.53 21.35 48.18
N LYS A 163 22.23 22.37 48.70
CA LYS A 163 23.43 22.99 48.10
C LYS A 163 24.47 21.91 47.82
N THR A 164 24.65 21.59 46.55
CA THR A 164 25.56 20.54 46.06
C THR A 164 26.79 21.18 45.44
N ASN A 165 27.97 20.76 45.92
CA ASN A 165 29.27 21.18 45.44
C ASN A 165 29.37 21.03 43.91
N LYS A 166 29.67 22.14 43.23
CA LYS A 166 29.80 22.22 41.77
C LYS A 166 31.20 21.74 41.34
N ASN A 167 31.38 20.43 41.21
CA ASN A 167 32.54 19.91 40.48
C ASN A 167 32.30 20.08 38.98
N LYS A 168 32.96 21.07 38.37
CA LYS A 168 33.00 21.26 36.92
C LYS A 168 34.11 20.37 36.36
N SER A 169 33.76 19.33 35.61
CA SER A 169 34.72 18.54 34.83
C SER A 169 34.48 18.71 33.34
N ASN A 170 35.56 18.87 32.60
CA ASN A 170 35.57 18.83 31.14
C ASN A 170 35.96 17.42 30.69
N LEU A 171 35.34 16.92 29.64
CA LEU A 171 35.56 15.58 29.12
C LEU A 171 35.85 15.66 27.62
N LEU A 172 36.94 15.02 27.20
CA LEU A 172 37.25 14.76 25.80
C LEU A 172 36.97 13.28 25.51
N SER A 173 36.17 12.94 24.49
CA SER A 173 35.97 11.54 24.07
C SER A 173 36.27 11.30 22.60
N LEU A 174 36.75 10.09 22.31
CA LEU A 174 36.82 9.49 20.98
C LEU A 174 35.88 8.29 20.94
N GLU A 175 35.02 8.25 19.94
CA GLU A 175 33.98 7.23 19.82
C GLU A 175 34.07 6.55 18.45
N VAL A 176 33.77 5.25 18.39
CA VAL A 176 33.58 4.50 17.15
C VAL A 176 32.19 3.87 17.19
N PHE A 177 31.39 4.07 16.15
CA PHE A 177 30.01 3.58 16.10
C PHE A 177 29.73 2.81 14.80
N PRO A 178 29.74 1.46 14.84
CA PRO A 178 29.02 0.66 13.88
C PRO A 178 27.51 0.79 14.09
N SER A 179 26.76 1.13 13.03
CA SER A 179 25.30 1.10 13.06
C SER A 179 24.72 0.37 11.85
N TYR A 180 23.69 -0.44 12.11
CA TYR A 180 22.85 -1.05 11.11
C TYR A 180 21.62 -0.16 10.92
N HIS A 181 21.39 0.31 9.71
CA HIS A 181 20.21 1.07 9.34
C HIS A 181 19.24 0.12 8.65
N TYR A 182 18.00 0.13 9.13
CA TYR A 182 16.89 -0.53 8.47
C TYR A 182 15.93 0.56 8.01
N THR A 183 15.77 0.68 6.70
CA THR A 183 14.72 1.55 6.13
C THR A 183 13.57 0.65 5.74
N ALA A 184 12.54 0.59 6.58
CA ALA A 184 11.34 -0.17 6.31
C ALA A 184 10.52 0.54 5.22
N ASN A 185 10.42 -0.08 4.05
CA ASN A 185 9.41 0.27 3.06
C ASN A 185 8.71 -1.02 2.63
N ASN A 186 7.40 -0.97 2.40
CA ASN A 186 6.55 -2.13 2.07
C ASN A 186 6.97 -2.94 0.82
N LYS A 187 8.09 -2.60 0.16
CA LYS A 187 8.58 -3.29 -1.05
C LYS A 187 10.10 -3.46 -1.16
N ASN A 188 10.93 -2.67 -0.45
CA ASN A 188 12.40 -2.73 -0.57
C ASN A 188 13.04 -2.64 0.81
N ASP A 189 13.77 -3.68 1.20
CA ASP A 189 14.62 -3.66 2.39
C ASP A 189 15.98 -3.08 2.02
N VAL A 190 16.29 -1.90 2.56
CA VAL A 190 17.62 -1.31 2.41
C VAL A 190 18.40 -1.50 3.71
N ALA A 191 19.37 -2.40 3.66
CA ALA A 191 20.33 -2.60 4.73
C ALA A 191 21.50 -1.62 4.55
N LYS A 192 21.79 -0.83 5.58
CA LYS A 192 22.94 0.08 5.58
C LYS A 192 23.83 -0.21 6.75
N LEU A 193 25.13 -0.25 6.51
CA LEU A 193 26.16 -0.37 7.52
C LEU A 193 26.93 0.95 7.56
N SER A 194 26.92 1.62 8.70
CA SER A 194 27.68 2.84 8.90
C SER A 194 28.80 2.62 9.89
N PHE A 195 29.91 3.28 9.65
CA PHE A 195 31.05 3.36 10.55
C PHE A 195 31.45 4.82 10.68
N GLY A 196 31.60 5.30 11.91
CA GLY A 196 32.04 6.66 12.14
C GLY A 196 32.92 6.79 13.36
N SER A 197 33.59 7.93 13.42
CA SER A 197 34.29 8.39 14.61
C SER A 197 33.94 9.82 14.95
N GLN A 198 34.02 10.19 16.22
CA GLN A 198 33.78 11.57 16.62
C GLN A 198 34.59 11.98 17.83
N PHE A 199 34.95 13.26 17.84
CA PHE A 199 35.58 13.96 18.95
C PHE A 199 34.55 14.84 19.64
N LEU A 200 34.41 14.69 20.94
CA LEU A 200 33.44 15.45 21.72
C LEU A 200 34.11 16.15 22.89
N TYR A 201 33.78 17.43 23.04
CA TYR A 201 34.02 18.19 24.25
C TYR A 201 32.72 18.28 25.03
N SER A 202 32.72 17.83 26.29
CA SER A 202 31.53 17.96 27.14
C SER A 202 31.82 18.50 28.52
N LYS A 203 30.81 19.17 29.08
CA LYS A 203 30.83 19.77 30.41
C LYS A 203 29.69 19.20 31.22
N ASN A 204 30.02 18.68 32.40
CA ASN A 204 29.04 18.09 33.31
C ASN A 204 28.59 19.10 34.38
N PHE A 205 27.29 19.11 34.63
CA PHE A 205 26.57 19.88 35.64
C PHE A 205 25.77 18.92 36.51
N LYS A 206 26.37 18.42 37.59
CA LYS A 206 25.80 17.35 38.42
C LYS A 206 25.44 16.12 37.56
N ASN A 207 24.16 15.82 37.42
CA ASN A 207 23.63 14.70 36.66
C ASN A 207 23.39 15.04 35.18
N VAL A 208 23.55 16.29 34.75
CA VAL A 208 23.31 16.70 33.36
C VAL A 208 24.63 17.04 32.68
N GLY A 209 24.94 16.44 31.54
CA GLY A 209 26.08 16.77 30.70
C GLY A 209 25.64 17.43 29.41
N LEU A 210 26.35 18.47 29.00
CA LEU A 210 26.20 19.08 27.68
C LEU A 210 27.49 18.89 26.89
N GLY A 211 27.39 18.39 25.66
CA GLY A 211 28.53 18.14 24.79
C GLY A 211 28.34 18.72 23.39
N VAL A 212 29.43 19.15 22.79
CA VAL A 212 29.52 19.54 21.37
C VAL A 212 30.76 18.89 20.79
N GLY A 213 30.72 18.50 19.52
CA GLY A 213 31.84 17.83 18.89
C GLY A 213 31.89 17.99 17.39
N LEU A 214 32.86 17.30 16.82
CA LEU A 214 33.03 17.11 15.39
C LEU A 214 33.11 15.61 15.13
N GLY A 215 32.26 15.12 14.24
CA GLY A 215 32.22 13.73 13.84
C GLY A 215 32.45 13.58 12.34
N PHE A 216 32.89 12.39 11.98
CA PHE A 216 33.00 11.91 10.61
C PHE A 216 32.37 10.52 10.57
N PHE A 217 31.43 10.29 9.67
CA PHE A 217 30.90 8.94 9.47
C PHE A 217 30.68 8.61 8.01
N MET A 218 30.97 7.35 7.67
CA MET A 218 30.73 6.75 6.38
C MET A 218 29.55 5.80 6.51
N GLN A 219 28.62 5.88 5.57
CA GLN A 219 27.46 5.02 5.46
C GLN A 219 27.53 4.27 4.15
N ASN A 220 27.63 2.95 4.22
CA ASN A 220 27.58 2.08 3.06
C ASN A 220 26.22 1.38 3.05
N GLY A 221 25.44 1.55 1.99
CA GLY A 221 24.16 0.89 1.81
C GLY A 221 24.21 -0.11 0.66
N ALA A 222 23.48 -1.20 0.82
CA ALA A 222 23.08 -2.05 -0.30
C ALA A 222 21.55 -2.07 -0.35
N SER A 223 21.00 -1.94 -1.55
CA SER A 223 19.58 -2.13 -1.82
C SER A 223 19.42 -3.14 -2.94
N VAL A 224 18.59 -4.14 -2.69
CA VAL A 224 18.12 -5.09 -3.69
C VAL A 224 16.75 -4.60 -4.17
N TYR A 225 16.57 -4.49 -5.47
CA TYR A 225 15.30 -4.14 -6.08
C TYR A 225 14.79 -5.29 -6.93
N PHE A 226 13.53 -5.66 -6.75
CA PHE A 226 12.85 -6.67 -7.57
C PHE A 226 11.85 -5.98 -8.48
N LYS A 227 12.12 -6.03 -9.79
CA LYS A 227 11.16 -5.61 -10.82
C LYS A 227 10.48 -6.84 -11.40
N GLN A 228 9.18 -6.98 -11.14
CA GLN A 228 8.38 -8.04 -11.73
C GLN A 228 7.60 -7.49 -12.93
N THR A 229 7.97 -7.91 -14.14
CA THR A 229 7.22 -7.62 -15.36
C THR A 229 6.41 -8.86 -15.72
N THR A 230 5.10 -8.70 -15.87
CA THR A 230 4.22 -9.77 -16.33
C THR A 230 3.80 -9.46 -17.75
N SER A 231 4.18 -10.28 -18.71
CA SER A 231 3.57 -10.26 -20.05
C SER A 231 2.50 -11.34 -20.13
N LEU A 232 1.40 -10.98 -20.81
CA LEU A 232 0.37 -11.93 -21.22
C LEU A 232 0.46 -12.05 -22.73
N ASP A 233 0.92 -13.20 -23.22
CA ASP A 233 0.85 -13.52 -24.64
C ASP A 233 -0.37 -14.40 -24.86
N SER A 234 -1.32 -13.94 -25.69
CA SER A 234 -2.44 -14.75 -26.13
C SER A 234 -2.12 -15.42 -27.46
N THR A 235 -2.27 -16.73 -27.51
CA THR A 235 -2.26 -17.49 -28.76
C THR A 235 -3.70 -17.84 -29.11
N GLU A 236 -4.20 -17.36 -30.25
CA GLU A 236 -5.52 -17.71 -30.76
C GLU A 236 -5.45 -19.08 -31.43
N HIS A 237 -6.30 -20.00 -30.97
CA HIS A 237 -6.51 -21.30 -31.60
C HIS A 237 -7.88 -21.32 -32.27
N ASN A 238 -7.88 -21.74 -33.54
CA ASN A 238 -9.09 -21.99 -34.30
C ASN A 238 -9.27 -23.50 -34.39
N GLU A 239 -10.41 -23.99 -33.90
CA GLU A 239 -10.79 -25.39 -33.97
C GLU A 239 -12.21 -25.50 -34.52
N GLU A 240 -12.43 -26.39 -35.48
CA GLU A 240 -13.79 -26.73 -35.89
C GLU A 240 -14.34 -27.81 -34.97
N ARG A 241 -15.40 -27.48 -34.23
CA ARG A 241 -16.13 -28.49 -33.46
C ARG A 241 -17.31 -29.01 -34.26
N ILE A 242 -17.45 -30.33 -34.27
CA ILE A 242 -18.62 -31.02 -34.77
C ILE A 242 -19.45 -31.39 -33.56
N GLU A 243 -20.65 -30.84 -33.47
CA GLU A 243 -21.66 -31.31 -32.53
C GLU A 243 -22.72 -32.10 -33.29
N THR A 244 -23.03 -33.28 -32.73
CA THR A 244 -24.00 -34.20 -33.27
C THR A 244 -25.23 -34.18 -32.38
N ILE A 245 -26.33 -33.59 -32.86
CA ILE A 245 -27.62 -33.74 -32.21
C ILE A 245 -28.32 -34.94 -32.82
N ILE A 246 -28.61 -35.92 -31.97
CA ILE A 246 -29.44 -37.07 -32.30
C ILE A 246 -30.88 -36.72 -31.93
N ARG A 247 -31.78 -36.68 -32.90
CA ARG A 247 -33.23 -36.56 -32.68
C ARG A 247 -33.91 -37.87 -33.03
N GLU A 248 -34.80 -38.34 -32.16
CA GLU A 248 -35.73 -39.42 -32.52
C GLU A 248 -36.63 -38.91 -33.64
N SER A 249 -36.53 -39.54 -34.82
CA SER A 249 -37.22 -39.07 -36.03
C SER A 249 -38.53 -39.79 -36.27
N ALA A 250 -38.57 -41.10 -35.98
CA ALA A 250 -39.77 -41.91 -36.16
C ALA A 250 -39.68 -43.26 -35.43
N HIS A 251 -40.84 -43.77 -35.01
CA HIS A 251 -41.01 -45.12 -34.49
C HIS A 251 -41.67 -45.99 -35.54
N TYR A 252 -40.98 -47.08 -35.93
CA TYR A 252 -41.52 -48.07 -36.85
C TYR A 252 -41.82 -49.35 -36.10
N TYR A 253 -43.04 -49.83 -36.27
CA TYR A 253 -43.47 -51.13 -35.77
C TYR A 253 -43.63 -52.07 -36.96
N PHE A 254 -42.93 -53.19 -36.93
CA PHE A 254 -43.12 -54.25 -37.92
C PHE A 254 -43.26 -55.58 -37.19
N LYS A 255 -43.96 -56.53 -37.82
CA LYS A 255 -44.04 -57.90 -37.32
C LYS A 255 -42.99 -58.74 -38.03
N ASP A 256 -42.20 -59.47 -37.25
CA ASP A 256 -41.27 -60.44 -37.81
C ASP A 256 -42.02 -61.67 -38.37
N SER A 257 -41.27 -62.63 -38.93
CA SER A 257 -41.82 -63.86 -39.50
C SER A 257 -42.54 -64.75 -38.48
N LEU A 258 -42.40 -64.48 -37.18
CA LEU A 258 -43.08 -65.18 -36.09
C LEU A 258 -44.30 -64.39 -35.56
N GLY A 259 -44.58 -63.23 -36.15
CA GLY A 259 -45.72 -62.37 -35.78
C GLY A 259 -45.46 -61.48 -34.57
N ILE A 260 -44.22 -61.42 -34.06
CA ILE A 260 -43.84 -60.60 -32.91
C ILE A 260 -43.62 -59.16 -33.41
N THR A 261 -44.30 -58.20 -32.78
CA THR A 261 -44.12 -56.77 -33.09
C THR A 261 -42.80 -56.29 -32.50
N GLN A 262 -41.90 -55.82 -33.35
CA GLN A 262 -40.64 -55.19 -32.95
C GLN A 262 -40.71 -53.68 -33.21
N LEU A 263 -40.21 -52.88 -32.26
CA LEU A 263 -40.05 -51.44 -32.39
C LEU A 263 -38.63 -51.14 -32.89
N ILE A 264 -38.54 -50.45 -34.02
CA ILE A 264 -37.31 -49.80 -34.48
C ILE A 264 -37.49 -48.30 -34.29
N ILE A 265 -36.61 -47.69 -33.50
CA ILE A 265 -36.50 -46.24 -33.36
C ILE A 265 -35.49 -45.78 -34.41
N LEU A 266 -35.94 -44.96 -35.36
CA LEU A 266 -35.04 -44.26 -36.26
C LEU A 266 -34.59 -42.96 -35.61
N TYR A 267 -33.28 -42.74 -35.64
CA TYR A 267 -32.67 -41.51 -35.19
C TYR A 267 -32.23 -40.71 -36.41
N ASP A 268 -32.66 -39.45 -36.50
CA ASP A 268 -32.08 -38.48 -37.42
C ASP A 268 -30.93 -37.76 -36.71
N THR A 269 -29.85 -37.58 -37.44
CA THR A 269 -28.58 -37.10 -36.89
C THR A 269 -28.22 -35.81 -37.61
N ILE A 270 -28.33 -34.69 -36.90
CA ILE A 270 -27.93 -33.39 -37.44
C ILE A 270 -26.53 -33.09 -36.90
N ASN A 271 -25.55 -33.09 -37.80
CA ASN A 271 -24.20 -32.62 -37.51
C ASN A 271 -24.11 -31.15 -37.87
N PHE A 272 -23.77 -30.29 -36.91
CA PHE A 272 -23.42 -28.90 -37.19
C PHE A 272 -21.96 -28.69 -36.83
N THR A 273 -21.22 -28.20 -37.82
CA THR A 273 -19.83 -27.80 -37.66
C THR A 273 -19.81 -26.30 -37.42
N TYR A 274 -19.19 -25.87 -36.33
CA TYR A 274 -19.05 -24.45 -36.05
C TYR A 274 -17.61 -24.13 -35.62
N PRO A 275 -17.07 -22.98 -36.07
CA PRO A 275 -15.74 -22.57 -35.67
C PRO A 275 -15.74 -22.14 -34.20
N VAL A 276 -14.86 -22.73 -33.41
CA VAL A 276 -14.59 -22.34 -32.04
C VAL A 276 -13.25 -21.64 -32.00
N LYS A 277 -13.27 -20.41 -31.49
CA LYS A 277 -12.07 -19.65 -31.17
C LYS A 277 -11.82 -19.74 -29.69
N TRP A 278 -10.64 -20.23 -29.29
CA TRP A 278 -10.22 -20.22 -27.90
C TRP A 278 -8.79 -19.67 -27.79
N TYR A 279 -8.49 -19.03 -26.67
CA TYR A 279 -7.22 -18.35 -26.45
C TYR A 279 -6.44 -19.05 -25.35
N THR A 280 -5.17 -19.37 -25.61
CA THR A 280 -4.24 -19.80 -24.56
C THR A 280 -3.46 -18.58 -24.10
N TYR A 281 -3.51 -18.28 -22.81
CA TYR A 281 -2.77 -17.18 -22.22
C TYR A 281 -1.50 -17.72 -21.58
N ASN A 282 -0.35 -17.48 -22.21
CA ASN A 282 0.94 -17.73 -21.60
C ASN A 282 1.29 -16.50 -20.76
N LYS A 283 1.29 -16.68 -19.44
CA LYS A 283 1.74 -15.66 -18.50
C LYS A 283 3.23 -15.84 -18.26
N THR A 284 4.04 -15.00 -18.89
CA THR A 284 5.48 -14.96 -18.60
C THR A 284 5.71 -13.90 -17.53
N THR A 285 6.31 -14.31 -16.42
CA THR A 285 6.71 -13.39 -15.35
C THR A 285 8.22 -13.31 -15.35
N GLU A 286 8.74 -12.16 -15.74
CA GLU A 286 10.16 -11.84 -15.63
C GLU A 286 10.37 -11.09 -14.31
N THR A 287 11.18 -11.68 -13.42
CA THR A 287 11.64 -11.00 -12.20
C THR A 287 13.10 -10.61 -12.41
N ILE A 288 13.35 -9.31 -12.52
CA ILE A 288 14.70 -8.75 -12.60
C ILE A 288 15.09 -8.33 -11.18
N GLU A 289 16.16 -8.94 -10.67
CA GLU A 289 16.81 -8.55 -9.43
C GLU A 289 17.97 -7.61 -9.76
N GLU A 290 17.89 -6.37 -9.27
CA GLU A 290 18.92 -5.35 -9.50
C GLU A 290 19.54 -4.94 -8.15
N ASP A 291 20.81 -5.30 -7.99
CA ASP A 291 21.62 -4.92 -6.84
C ASP A 291 22.20 -3.53 -7.00
N SER A 292 22.06 -2.71 -5.97
CA SER A 292 22.67 -1.39 -5.91
C SER A 292 23.44 -1.18 -4.64
N LYS A 293 24.62 -0.57 -4.78
CA LYS A 293 25.51 -0.23 -3.67
C LYS A 293 25.78 1.26 -3.73
N TYR A 294 25.75 1.90 -2.57
CA TYR A 294 26.13 3.29 -2.44
C TYR A 294 26.94 3.52 -1.17
N SER A 295 27.74 4.58 -1.20
CA SER A 295 28.52 5.07 -0.07
C SER A 295 28.27 6.56 0.10
N ILE A 296 28.11 7.01 1.35
CA ILE A 296 27.96 8.42 1.70
C ILE A 296 28.91 8.74 2.84
N THR A 297 29.62 9.86 2.70
CA THR A 297 30.50 10.39 3.73
C THR A 297 29.95 11.68 4.29
N TRP A 298 29.86 11.76 5.62
CA TRP A 298 29.29 12.89 6.35
C TRP A 298 30.30 13.48 7.32
N ILE A 299 30.34 14.81 7.41
CA ILE A 299 30.83 15.54 8.60
C ILE A 299 29.62 15.86 9.47
N THR A 300 29.74 15.66 10.79
CA THR A 300 28.68 15.95 11.76
C THR A 300 29.13 16.89 12.86
N LEU A 301 28.18 17.64 13.42
CA LEU A 301 28.36 18.48 14.59
C LEU A 301 27.50 17.99 15.75
N PRO A 302 27.82 16.85 16.38
CA PRO A 302 26.98 16.25 17.41
C PRO A 302 26.80 17.19 18.62
N LEU A 303 25.55 17.48 18.95
CA LEU A 303 25.10 18.19 20.14
C LEU A 303 24.49 17.18 21.11
N ARG A 304 25.10 17.03 22.29
CA ARG A 304 24.74 15.97 23.25
C ARG A 304 24.14 16.52 24.53
N PHE A 305 23.03 15.91 24.91
CA PHE A 305 22.38 16.08 26.19
C PHE A 305 22.44 14.76 26.93
N CYS A 306 23.20 14.71 28.02
CA CYS A 306 23.43 13.50 28.80
C CYS A 306 22.74 13.64 30.15
N TYR A 307 21.97 12.64 30.58
CA TYR A 307 21.49 12.50 31.94
C TYR A 307 22.15 11.30 32.60
N LYS A 308 22.94 11.52 33.65
CA LYS A 308 23.71 10.50 34.37
C LYS A 308 22.98 10.08 35.63
N THR A 309 22.82 8.78 35.81
CA THR A 309 22.38 8.18 37.07
C THR A 309 23.58 7.48 37.70
N GLN A 310 23.91 7.90 38.92
CA GLN A 310 25.04 7.33 39.64
C GLN A 310 24.58 6.04 40.30
N SER A 311 25.05 4.89 39.81
CA SER A 311 24.65 3.58 40.35
C SER A 311 25.65 3.07 41.39
N ARG A 312 26.93 2.87 41.00
CA ARG A 312 27.98 2.28 41.88
C ARG A 312 29.35 2.93 41.66
N LYS A 313 30.30 2.72 42.58
CA LYS A 313 31.62 3.40 42.57
C LYS A 313 32.39 3.32 41.24
N LYS A 314 32.26 2.24 40.45
CA LYS A 314 33.01 2.02 39.20
C LYS A 314 32.15 2.00 37.92
N VAL A 315 30.82 1.99 38.05
CA VAL A 315 29.90 1.87 36.91
C VAL A 315 28.83 2.95 37.03
N ASP A 316 28.76 3.81 36.02
CA ASP A 316 27.72 4.82 35.88
C ASP A 316 26.81 4.45 34.70
N PHE A 317 25.55 4.84 34.80
CA PHE A 317 24.60 4.73 33.70
C PHE A 317 24.24 6.13 33.23
N SER A 318 24.02 6.30 31.94
CA SER A 318 23.51 7.55 31.40
C SER A 318 22.56 7.34 30.24
N LEU A 319 21.62 8.26 30.08
CA LEU A 319 20.83 8.39 28.88
C LEU A 319 21.35 9.59 28.09
N VAL A 320 21.72 9.36 26.84
CA VAL A 320 22.25 10.39 25.95
C VAL A 320 21.27 10.64 24.81
N VAL A 321 20.90 11.89 24.62
CA VAL A 321 20.21 12.38 23.43
C VAL A 321 21.22 13.15 22.61
N THR A 322 21.37 12.80 21.34
CA THR A 322 22.30 13.46 20.41
C THR A 322 21.52 14.07 19.25
N LEU A 323 21.74 15.34 18.97
CA LEU A 323 21.29 15.97 17.74
C LEU A 323 22.51 16.25 16.86
N SER A 324 22.57 15.65 15.68
CA SER A 324 23.73 15.72 14.79
C SER A 324 23.33 16.34 13.45
N PRO A 325 23.42 17.67 13.31
CA PRO A 325 23.54 18.30 12.00
C PRO A 325 24.68 17.65 11.23
N ALA A 326 24.44 17.32 9.97
CA ALA A 326 25.34 16.57 9.12
C ALA A 326 25.43 17.20 7.74
N LEU A 327 26.64 17.34 7.23
CA LEU A 327 26.93 17.81 5.89
C LEU A 327 27.53 16.66 5.09
N ARG A 328 26.90 16.32 3.95
CA ARG A 328 27.43 15.33 3.01
C ARG A 328 28.62 15.93 2.27
N ILE A 329 29.76 15.26 2.34
CA ILE A 329 30.99 15.68 1.64
C ILE A 329 31.13 14.94 0.32
N SER A 330 30.87 13.64 0.33
CA SER A 330 30.96 12.80 -0.86
C SER A 330 29.89 11.73 -0.82
N SER A 331 29.45 11.32 -2.01
CA SER A 331 28.65 10.14 -2.21
C SER A 331 29.00 9.50 -3.55
N GLY A 332 28.92 8.18 -3.61
CA GLY A 332 29.23 7.42 -4.81
C GLY A 332 28.44 6.11 -4.85
N GLY A 333 28.26 5.59 -6.06
CA GLY A 333 27.38 4.44 -6.32
C GLY A 333 25.97 4.87 -6.72
N ALA A 334 25.01 3.96 -6.62
CA ALA A 334 23.63 4.18 -7.03
C ALA A 334 22.65 3.61 -6.00
N TYR A 335 21.45 4.18 -5.96
CA TYR A 335 20.33 3.65 -5.19
C TYR A 335 19.06 3.68 -6.03
N TYR A 336 18.15 2.75 -5.76
CA TYR A 336 16.85 2.75 -6.44
C TYR A 336 15.90 3.78 -5.82
N SER A 337 15.47 4.75 -6.62
CA SER A 337 14.44 5.70 -6.21
C SER A 337 13.06 5.17 -6.57
N THR A 338 12.24 4.90 -5.55
CA THR A 338 10.83 4.53 -5.74
C THR A 338 10.02 5.63 -6.40
N LYS A 339 10.39 6.90 -6.20
CA LYS A 339 9.71 8.06 -6.76
C LYS A 339 9.91 8.15 -8.28
N GLU A 340 11.11 7.84 -8.75
CA GLU A 340 11.47 7.90 -10.17
C GLU A 340 11.37 6.55 -10.87
N SER A 341 11.18 5.47 -10.10
CA SER A 341 11.23 4.08 -10.59
C SER A 341 12.51 3.79 -11.38
N ALA A 342 13.63 4.34 -10.91
CA ALA A 342 14.92 4.28 -11.58
C ALA A 342 16.09 4.31 -10.57
N PHE A 343 17.24 3.79 -11.00
CA PHE A 343 18.48 3.98 -10.26
C PHE A 343 18.99 5.40 -10.42
N ILE A 344 19.13 6.09 -9.29
CA ILE A 344 19.74 7.40 -9.23
C ILE A 344 21.20 7.23 -8.84
N GLN A 345 22.10 7.75 -9.67
CA GLN A 345 23.50 7.86 -9.28
C GLN A 345 23.63 8.84 -8.12
N THR A 346 24.29 8.40 -7.05
CA THR A 346 24.55 9.23 -5.87
C THR A 346 25.72 10.19 -6.05
N GLU A 347 26.36 10.21 -7.23
CA GLU A 347 27.43 11.16 -7.56
C GLU A 347 26.88 12.59 -7.62
N SER A 348 26.70 13.21 -6.45
CA SER A 348 26.35 14.62 -6.36
C SER A 348 27.56 15.38 -5.84
N LYS A 349 28.04 16.35 -6.63
CA LYS A 349 29.01 17.36 -6.17
C LYS A 349 28.39 18.37 -5.19
N SER A 350 27.07 18.33 -5.00
CA SER A 350 26.35 19.29 -4.17
C SER A 350 26.25 18.81 -2.73
N ALA A 351 26.76 19.61 -1.81
CA ALA A 351 26.63 19.37 -0.38
C ALA A 351 25.15 19.34 0.01
N SER A 352 24.72 18.26 0.66
CA SER A 352 23.37 18.15 1.23
C SER A 352 23.46 18.23 2.74
N PHE A 353 22.51 18.93 3.35
CA PHE A 353 22.36 18.99 4.79
C PHE A 353 21.38 17.92 5.26
N SER A 354 21.69 17.27 6.37
CA SER A 354 20.77 16.37 7.07
C SER A 354 20.84 16.58 8.56
N LEU A 355 19.75 16.27 9.25
CA LEU A 355 19.69 16.34 10.71
C LEU A 355 19.39 14.95 11.26
N PHE A 356 20.23 14.46 12.18
CA PHE A 356 20.01 13.17 12.84
C PHE A 356 19.68 13.37 14.32
N LEU A 357 18.77 12.55 14.84
CA LEU A 357 18.43 12.46 16.25
C LEU A 357 18.78 11.06 16.76
N GLY A 358 19.64 10.98 17.77
CA GLY A 358 20.06 9.76 18.42
C GLY A 358 19.59 9.69 19.88
N LEU A 359 19.12 8.53 20.30
CA LEU A 359 18.89 8.18 21.70
C LEU A 359 19.80 7.01 22.06
N SER A 360 20.53 7.11 23.16
CA SER A 360 21.54 6.11 23.51
C SER A 360 21.62 5.91 25.02
N PRO A 361 21.12 4.77 25.56
CA PRO A 361 21.49 4.36 26.90
C PRO A 361 22.96 3.94 26.90
N THR A 362 23.74 4.51 27.80
CA THR A 362 25.19 4.33 27.89
C THR A 362 25.58 3.77 29.24
N ILE A 363 26.45 2.77 29.23
CA ILE A 363 27.09 2.21 30.42
C ILE A 363 28.55 2.69 30.42
N ILE A 364 28.96 3.34 31.52
CA ILE A 364 30.29 3.93 31.65
C ILE A 364 31.07 3.16 32.73
N PHE A 365 32.20 2.61 32.34
CA PHE A 365 33.17 1.94 33.19
C PHE A 365 34.33 2.88 33.52
N LYS A 366 34.49 3.21 34.80
CA LYS A 366 35.61 4.02 35.28
C LYS A 366 36.88 3.17 35.30
N LEU A 367 37.82 3.44 34.39
CA LEU A 367 39.10 2.74 34.34
C LEU A 367 40.03 3.28 35.44
N ASN A 368 40.12 4.61 35.56
CA ASN A 368 40.84 5.29 36.63
C ASN A 368 40.17 6.65 36.94
N LYS A 369 40.86 7.56 37.65
CA LYS A 369 40.31 8.88 38.02
C LYS A 369 40.08 9.81 36.80
N ILE A 370 40.72 9.52 35.68
CA ILE A 370 40.83 10.40 34.51
C ILE A 370 40.14 9.75 33.31
N ALA A 371 40.31 8.44 33.08
CA ALA A 371 39.79 7.73 31.92
C ALA A 371 38.58 6.86 32.25
N ASN A 372 37.59 6.89 31.36
CA ASN A 372 36.44 5.98 31.36
C ASN A 372 36.29 5.33 29.99
N PHE A 373 35.95 4.05 29.99
CA PHE A 373 35.47 3.34 28.81
C PHE A 373 33.94 3.32 28.86
N TYR A 374 33.25 3.44 27.74
CA TYR A 374 31.80 3.29 27.71
C TYR A 374 31.32 2.50 26.51
N VAL A 375 30.16 1.87 26.73
CA VAL A 375 29.40 1.11 25.72
C VAL A 375 28.02 1.75 25.64
N SER A 376 27.60 2.13 24.45
CA SER A 376 26.37 2.85 24.22
C SER A 376 25.60 2.27 23.04
N PRO A 377 24.70 1.30 23.24
CA PRO A 377 23.66 1.04 22.25
C PRO A 377 22.98 2.36 21.86
N CYS A 378 22.78 2.57 20.57
CA CYS A 378 22.20 3.80 20.04
C CYS A 378 21.10 3.47 19.04
N ILE A 379 19.98 4.18 19.14
CA ILE A 379 18.98 4.26 18.08
C ILE A 379 19.08 5.67 17.50
N GLN A 380 19.27 5.77 16.19
CA GLN A 380 19.36 7.04 15.50
C GLN A 380 18.37 7.09 14.35
N THR A 381 17.66 8.21 14.25
CA THR A 381 16.75 8.51 13.15
C THR A 381 17.21 9.75 12.39
N SER A 382 16.99 9.82 11.09
CA SER A 382 17.10 11.09 10.36
C SER A 382 15.80 11.87 10.56
N LEU A 383 15.92 13.17 10.84
CA LEU A 383 14.79 14.12 10.91
C LEU A 383 14.55 14.81 9.56
N THR A 384 15.47 14.62 8.62
CA THR A 384 15.35 15.06 7.24
C THR A 384 15.69 13.88 6.32
N PRO A 385 15.17 13.83 5.09
CA PRO A 385 15.60 12.86 4.10
C PRO A 385 17.11 12.95 3.85
N SER A 386 17.79 11.81 3.73
CA SER A 386 19.22 11.76 3.42
C SER A 386 19.49 12.05 1.94
N PHE A 387 18.47 11.89 1.10
CA PHE A 387 18.48 12.18 -0.32
C PHE A 387 17.27 13.06 -0.67
N SER A 388 17.45 13.99 -1.61
CA SER A 388 16.40 14.95 -2.02
C SER A 388 15.14 14.30 -2.57
N ASN A 389 15.28 13.08 -3.10
CA ASN A 389 14.21 12.36 -3.79
C ASN A 389 13.61 11.24 -2.90
N GLU A 390 14.01 11.16 -1.64
CA GLU A 390 13.41 10.26 -0.65
C GLU A 390 12.34 10.99 0.18
N ASN A 391 11.19 10.35 0.38
CA ASN A 391 10.18 10.79 1.36
C ASN A 391 10.39 10.13 2.73
N TYR A 392 11.52 9.46 2.94
CA TYR A 392 11.69 8.50 4.03
C TYR A 392 12.65 9.03 5.09
N TYR A 393 12.35 8.68 6.34
CA TYR A 393 13.25 8.87 7.48
C TYR A 393 14.02 7.57 7.68
N SER A 394 15.34 7.65 7.82
CA SER A 394 16.15 6.45 8.09
C SER A 394 16.11 6.16 9.59
N LEU A 395 15.77 4.94 9.98
CA LEU A 395 15.96 4.45 11.36
C LEU A 395 17.19 3.54 11.41
N SER A 396 17.95 3.63 12.48
CA SER A 396 19.15 2.83 12.68
C SER A 396 19.36 2.48 14.12
N ALA A 397 19.96 1.32 14.33
CA ALA A 397 20.39 0.83 15.62
C ALA A 397 21.86 0.42 15.53
N GLY A 398 22.62 0.69 16.59
CA GLY A 398 24.05 0.40 16.61
C GLY A 398 24.58 0.34 18.03
N ILE A 399 25.88 0.12 18.15
CA ILE A 399 26.58 0.16 19.43
C ILE A 399 27.80 1.07 19.25
N ALA A 400 27.82 2.17 19.98
CA ALA A 400 28.99 3.02 20.08
C ALA A 400 29.90 2.54 21.22
N LEU A 401 31.18 2.40 20.91
CA LEU A 401 32.23 2.15 21.89
C LEU A 401 33.13 3.38 21.97
N GLY A 402 33.61 3.73 23.15
CA GLY A 402 34.62 4.78 23.20
C GLY A 402 35.27 4.98 24.55
N VAL A 403 36.25 5.87 24.52
CA VAL A 403 37.06 6.24 25.67
C VAL A 403 36.89 7.74 25.90
N SER A 404 36.72 8.10 27.16
CA SER A 404 36.54 9.49 27.59
C SER A 404 37.55 9.85 28.67
N ILE A 405 38.21 10.99 28.51
CA ILE A 405 39.27 11.49 29.38
C ILE A 405 38.75 12.76 30.06
N SER A 406 38.61 12.68 31.38
CA SER A 406 38.18 13.77 32.26
C SER A 406 39.39 14.63 32.57
N LEU A 407 39.41 15.83 32.03
CA LEU A 407 40.42 16.83 32.36
C LEU A 407 39.98 17.51 33.66
N SER A 408 40.54 17.07 34.79
CA SER A 408 40.45 17.82 36.03
C SER A 408 41.33 19.07 35.90
N LYS A 409 40.75 20.25 36.09
CA LYS A 409 41.53 21.46 36.37
C LYS A 409 42.03 21.44 37.80
#